data_AF-A0A538Q0L3-F1
#
_entry.id   AF-A0A538Q0L3-F1
#
_cell.length_a   1.000
_cell.length_b   1.000
_cell.length_c   1.000
_cell.angle_alpha   90.00
_cell.angle_beta   90.00
_cell.angle_gamma   90.00
#
_symmetry.space_group_name_H-M   'P 1'
#
loop_
_entity.id
_entity.type
_entity.pdbx_description
1 polymer ?
#
loop_
_entity_poly.entity_id
_entity_poly.type
_entity_poly.pdbx_seq_one_letter_code
_entity_poly.pdbx_strand_id
1 'polypeptide(L)'
;MPRGAAAGSSSLLRVSNFVCPGFRFAGVHAGIKADHALDLGLIAADSTASAAAVFTRNRVAAAPVTLSRAILARTRGRVRGVVVNSGNANACTGPQGVDDARRMAALGRDACGGHALVVAAARAALAPDGFVRFAEAIMTTDKRPKVAARDVTLGRRAVRLVGATKGAGMIAPDMATTLTFVVTDAAVAPAALRSLVAAAVEPTYNAIAVDGDTSTNDTLAVLAGGVGPAAPRDLRTLGAALTDLLDELAHLLIADGEGVHHVVTIEVRGARTLRDARLVARRIAVSPLVKTAISGGDPNWGRVLCAVGNAGVDLEPDRIALAIGGVPVVARGTAIDGWDPAAVAAVMKRPAYTMAIDLGAGRATARHLACDLSHDYVTINADYTT
;
A
#
# COMPACT_ATOMS: atom_id res chain seq x y z
N MET A 1 28.09 28.84 11.62
CA MET A 1 28.73 28.37 10.38
C MET A 1 27.93 27.21 9.81
N PRO A 2 27.13 27.40 8.76
CA PRO A 2 26.26 26.35 8.24
C PRO A 2 27.01 25.47 7.24
N ARG A 3 26.94 24.15 7.42
CA ARG A 3 27.28 23.18 6.37
C ARG A 3 26.04 22.99 5.50
N GLY A 4 26.10 23.47 4.26
CA GLY A 4 25.13 23.17 3.23
C GLY A 4 25.18 21.69 2.87
N ALA A 5 24.04 21.01 2.95
CA ALA A 5 23.83 19.74 2.28
C ALA A 5 23.30 20.06 0.87
N ALA A 6 24.13 19.74 -0.12
CA ALA A 6 23.82 19.92 -1.52
C ALA A 6 22.61 19.08 -1.92
N ALA A 7 21.62 19.74 -2.51
CA ALA A 7 20.64 19.12 -3.38
C ALA A 7 21.35 18.69 -4.67
N GLY A 8 21.29 17.40 -5.00
CA GLY A 8 21.87 16.89 -6.24
C GLY A 8 21.86 15.36 -6.32
N SER A 9 20.79 14.80 -6.89
CA SER A 9 20.79 13.71 -7.87
C SER A 9 19.45 12.97 -7.81
N SER A 10 18.62 13.18 -8.84
CA SER A 10 17.52 12.30 -9.20
C SER A 10 18.06 10.88 -9.35
N SER A 11 17.65 9.99 -8.44
CA SER A 11 18.09 8.60 -8.43
C SER A 11 17.52 7.88 -9.65
N LEU A 12 18.34 7.70 -10.69
CA LEU A 12 18.16 6.61 -11.64
C LEU A 12 18.05 5.31 -10.82
N LEU A 13 16.85 4.73 -10.77
CA LEU A 13 16.60 3.40 -10.24
C LEU A 13 17.59 2.45 -10.94
N ARG A 14 18.66 2.05 -10.26
CA ARG A 14 19.58 1.06 -10.82
C ARG A 14 18.80 -0.23 -10.95
N VAL A 15 18.49 -0.64 -12.19
CA VAL A 15 17.69 -1.83 -12.52
C VAL A 15 18.21 -3.09 -11.80
N SER A 16 19.53 -3.17 -11.55
CA SER A 16 20.16 -4.25 -10.78
C SER A 16 19.71 -4.35 -9.32
N ASN A 17 19.06 -3.33 -8.75
CA ASN A 17 18.60 -3.32 -7.37
C ASN A 17 17.30 -4.13 -7.15
N PHE A 18 16.59 -4.50 -8.22
CA PHE A 18 15.27 -5.14 -8.13
C PHE A 18 15.23 -6.57 -8.67
N VAL A 19 16.39 -7.23 -8.78
CA VAL A 19 16.50 -8.67 -9.05
C VAL A 19 16.23 -9.46 -7.77
N CYS A 20 15.42 -10.51 -7.84
CA CYS A 20 15.18 -11.45 -6.75
C CYS A 20 15.46 -12.90 -7.23
N PRO A 21 16.44 -13.62 -6.65
CA PRO A 21 16.76 -14.98 -7.05
C PRO A 21 15.54 -15.91 -7.03
N GLY A 22 15.41 -16.77 -8.04
CA GLY A 22 14.28 -17.70 -8.19
C GLY A 22 13.03 -17.07 -8.83
N PHE A 23 13.11 -15.82 -9.29
CA PHE A 23 12.04 -15.12 -9.99
C PHE A 23 12.52 -14.45 -11.28
N ARG A 24 11.59 -14.35 -12.23
CA ARG A 24 11.69 -13.57 -13.47
C ARG A 24 10.43 -12.74 -13.63
N PHE A 25 10.57 -11.64 -14.35
CA PHE A 25 9.54 -10.62 -14.45
C PHE A 25 9.38 -10.14 -15.89
N ALA A 26 8.16 -9.75 -16.26
CA ALA A 26 7.89 -9.10 -17.52
C ALA A 26 6.84 -8.01 -17.36
N GLY A 27 6.98 -6.97 -18.18
CA GLY A 27 5.95 -5.96 -18.42
C GLY A 27 5.88 -5.70 -19.92
N VAL A 28 4.71 -5.93 -20.51
CA VAL A 28 4.46 -5.79 -21.94
C VAL A 28 3.20 -4.97 -22.20
N HIS A 29 3.11 -4.44 -23.41
CA HIS A 29 1.87 -3.90 -23.95
C HIS A 29 1.07 -5.05 -24.59
N ALA A 30 -0.18 -5.20 -24.19
CA ALA A 30 -1.14 -6.21 -24.59
C ALA A 30 -2.41 -5.60 -25.21
N GLY A 31 -2.48 -4.27 -25.33
CA GLY A 31 -3.56 -3.56 -26.03
C GLY A 31 -4.79 -3.25 -25.18
N ILE A 32 -4.65 -3.25 -23.85
CA ILE A 32 -5.74 -2.89 -22.93
C ILE A 32 -5.80 -1.36 -22.79
N LYS A 33 -4.64 -0.69 -22.72
CA LYS A 33 -4.57 0.76 -22.74
C LYS A 33 -4.41 1.28 -24.16
N ALA A 34 -5.15 2.33 -24.49
CA ALA A 34 -5.14 2.93 -25.83
C ALA A 34 -3.87 3.74 -26.16
N ASP A 35 -3.12 4.15 -25.14
CA ASP A 35 -1.92 4.99 -25.25
C ASP A 35 -0.63 4.21 -25.51
N HIS A 36 -0.74 2.91 -25.80
CA HIS A 36 0.39 1.98 -25.99
C HIS A 36 1.31 1.82 -24.77
N ALA A 37 0.90 2.25 -23.58
CA ALA A 37 1.64 1.98 -22.36
C ALA A 37 1.65 0.47 -22.03
N LEU A 38 2.61 0.06 -21.19
CA LEU A 38 2.62 -1.29 -20.63
C LEU A 38 1.35 -1.52 -19.80
N ASP A 39 0.72 -2.67 -19.99
CA ASP A 39 -0.60 -2.96 -19.41
C ASP A 39 -0.79 -4.44 -19.04
N LEU A 40 0.23 -5.27 -19.21
CA LEU A 40 0.27 -6.66 -18.77
C LEU A 40 1.60 -6.98 -18.08
N GLY A 41 1.52 -7.25 -16.78
CA GLY A 41 2.64 -7.67 -15.92
C GLY A 41 2.61 -9.17 -15.62
N LEU A 42 3.80 -9.79 -15.57
CA LEU A 42 3.99 -11.18 -15.16
C LEU A 42 5.13 -11.28 -14.14
N ILE A 43 4.86 -11.92 -13.00
CA ILE A 43 5.86 -12.45 -12.08
C ILE A 43 5.87 -13.96 -12.25
N ALA A 44 7.02 -14.55 -12.56
CA ALA A 44 7.19 -15.99 -12.71
C ALA A 44 8.25 -16.51 -11.72
N ALA A 45 7.88 -17.52 -10.93
CA ALA A 45 8.81 -18.24 -10.08
C ALA A 45 9.44 -19.40 -10.87
N ASP A 46 10.76 -19.54 -10.76
CA ASP A 46 11.53 -20.59 -11.44
C ASP A 46 11.13 -21.99 -10.97
N SER A 47 10.69 -22.09 -9.71
CA SER A 47 10.09 -23.28 -9.12
C SER A 47 8.77 -22.93 -8.40
N THR A 48 8.14 -23.91 -7.75
CA THR A 48 6.92 -23.66 -6.96
C THR A 48 7.24 -22.78 -5.75
N ALA A 49 6.69 -21.56 -5.73
CA ALA A 49 6.81 -20.64 -4.61
C ALA A 49 5.68 -20.84 -3.60
N SER A 50 5.98 -20.58 -2.32
CA SER A 50 4.93 -20.31 -1.34
C SER A 50 4.31 -18.96 -1.62
N ALA A 51 3.00 -18.84 -1.47
CA ALA A 51 2.29 -17.57 -1.64
C ALA A 51 1.28 -17.35 -0.51
N ALA A 52 1.20 -16.09 -0.09
CA ALA A 52 0.13 -15.60 0.75
C ALA A 52 -0.35 -14.27 0.19
N ALA A 53 -1.64 -14.01 0.32
CA ALA A 53 -2.21 -12.74 -0.10
C ALA A 53 -3.37 -12.34 0.81
N VAL A 54 -3.58 -11.03 0.92
CA VAL A 54 -4.80 -10.42 1.42
C VAL A 54 -5.50 -9.73 0.25
N PHE A 55 -6.82 -9.64 0.33
CA PHE A 55 -7.66 -9.15 -0.76
C PHE A 55 -8.73 -8.21 -0.19
N THR A 56 -9.32 -7.37 -1.05
CA THR A 56 -10.43 -6.46 -0.69
C THR A 56 -11.56 -7.15 0.09
N ARG A 57 -12.18 -6.47 1.06
CA ARG A 57 -13.46 -6.93 1.64
C ARG A 57 -14.69 -6.36 0.95
N ASN A 58 -14.51 -5.56 -0.10
CA ASN A 58 -15.61 -4.99 -0.84
C ASN A 58 -16.58 -6.11 -1.29
N ARG A 59 -17.88 -5.91 -1.06
CA ARG A 59 -18.92 -6.90 -1.39
C ARG A 59 -19.06 -7.12 -2.90
N VAL A 60 -18.58 -6.18 -3.69
CA VAL A 60 -18.55 -6.20 -5.16
C VAL A 60 -17.15 -6.60 -5.64
N ALA A 61 -16.48 -7.50 -4.92
CA ALA A 61 -15.14 -7.99 -5.28
C ALA A 61 -15.11 -8.53 -6.72
N ALA A 62 -14.11 -8.08 -7.49
CA ALA A 62 -13.97 -8.42 -8.89
C ALA A 62 -13.72 -9.92 -9.12
N ALA A 63 -14.07 -10.40 -10.32
CA ALA A 63 -13.84 -11.78 -10.73
C ALA A 63 -12.40 -12.30 -10.48
N PRO A 64 -11.32 -11.56 -10.84
CA PRO A 64 -9.94 -12.01 -10.59
C PRO A 64 -9.60 -12.18 -9.11
N VAL A 65 -10.19 -11.36 -8.22
CA VAL A 65 -9.97 -11.48 -6.77
C VAL A 65 -10.57 -12.78 -6.25
N THR A 66 -11.82 -13.07 -6.62
CA THR A 66 -12.51 -14.30 -6.22
C THR A 66 -11.79 -15.55 -6.75
N LEU A 67 -11.33 -15.52 -8.01
CA LEU A 67 -10.53 -16.59 -8.58
C LEU A 67 -9.19 -16.78 -7.85
N SER A 68 -8.49 -15.69 -7.53
CA SER A 68 -7.19 -15.74 -6.84
C SER A 68 -7.31 -16.35 -5.45
N ARG A 69 -8.37 -16.02 -4.69
CA ARG A 69 -8.68 -16.69 -3.41
C ARG A 69 -8.86 -18.19 -3.58
N ALA A 70 -9.65 -18.61 -4.57
CA ALA A 70 -9.92 -20.01 -4.85
C ALA A 70 -8.64 -20.77 -5.25
N ILE A 71 -7.76 -20.15 -6.06
CA ILE A 71 -6.46 -20.71 -6.43
C ILE A 71 -5.59 -20.92 -5.19
N LEU A 72 -5.41 -19.90 -4.35
CA LEU A 72 -4.59 -20.01 -3.14
C LEU A 72 -5.11 -21.07 -2.17
N ALA A 73 -6.44 -21.15 -2.00
CA ALA A 73 -7.06 -22.17 -1.15
C ALA A 73 -6.79 -23.59 -1.71
N ARG A 74 -7.06 -23.79 -3.01
CA ARG A 74 -6.88 -25.08 -3.68
C ARG A 74 -5.43 -25.55 -3.68
N THR A 75 -4.48 -24.64 -3.89
CA THR A 75 -3.05 -24.99 -3.94
C THR A 75 -2.38 -24.98 -2.56
N ARG A 76 -3.13 -24.65 -1.50
CA ARG A 76 -2.62 -24.46 -0.13
C ARG A 76 -1.46 -23.45 -0.10
N GLY A 77 -1.62 -22.35 -0.85
CA GLY A 77 -0.63 -21.28 -0.96
C GLY A 77 0.62 -21.69 -1.73
N ARG A 78 0.51 -22.51 -2.77
CA ARG A 78 1.61 -22.88 -3.67
C ARG A 78 1.31 -22.42 -5.09
N VAL A 79 2.16 -21.58 -5.67
CA VAL A 79 1.93 -21.00 -7.00
C VAL A 79 3.22 -20.94 -7.82
N ARG A 80 3.10 -20.68 -9.13
CA ARG A 80 4.24 -20.48 -10.03
C ARG A 80 4.42 -19.03 -10.46
N GLY A 81 3.53 -18.12 -10.05
CA GLY A 81 3.59 -16.73 -10.47
C GLY A 81 2.28 -15.99 -10.29
N VAL A 82 2.27 -14.75 -10.78
CA VAL A 82 1.10 -13.87 -10.82
C VAL A 82 1.09 -13.17 -12.17
N VAL A 83 -0.09 -13.10 -12.81
CA VAL A 83 -0.33 -12.29 -14.00
C VAL A 83 -1.30 -11.16 -13.64
N VAL A 84 -1.01 -9.95 -14.09
CA VAL A 84 -1.73 -8.75 -13.69
C VAL A 84 -1.93 -7.89 -14.92
N ASN A 85 -3.12 -7.34 -15.12
CA ASN A 85 -3.37 -6.33 -16.13
C ASN A 85 -3.65 -4.98 -15.49
N SER A 86 -3.49 -3.91 -16.27
CA SER A 86 -3.92 -2.56 -15.91
C SER A 86 -4.74 -1.95 -17.05
N GLY A 87 -5.53 -0.91 -16.75
CA GLY A 87 -6.48 -0.31 -17.69
C GLY A 87 -7.87 -0.98 -17.74
N ASN A 88 -8.05 -2.14 -17.10
CA ASN A 88 -9.37 -2.76 -16.92
C ASN A 88 -9.41 -3.59 -15.63
N ALA A 89 -10.32 -3.27 -14.71
CA ALA A 89 -10.45 -3.93 -13.42
C ALA A 89 -11.10 -5.32 -13.48
N ASN A 90 -11.87 -5.62 -14.55
CA ASN A 90 -12.72 -6.81 -14.65
C ASN A 90 -13.65 -6.98 -13.43
N ALA A 91 -14.23 -5.86 -12.98
CA ALA A 91 -15.24 -5.79 -11.92
C ALA A 91 -16.63 -5.63 -12.55
N CYS A 92 -17.67 -6.24 -11.95
CA CYS A 92 -19.06 -6.14 -12.43
C CYS A 92 -19.30 -6.64 -13.88
N THR A 93 -18.48 -7.56 -14.37
CA THR A 93 -18.46 -8.06 -15.76
C THR A 93 -19.24 -9.37 -16.00
N GLY A 94 -19.99 -9.84 -14.99
CA GLY A 94 -20.82 -11.04 -15.10
C GLY A 94 -20.05 -12.33 -15.41
N PRO A 95 -20.72 -13.35 -15.97
CA PRO A 95 -20.11 -14.65 -16.29
C PRO A 95 -18.91 -14.55 -17.24
N GLN A 96 -18.97 -13.66 -18.23
CA GLN A 96 -17.89 -13.46 -19.19
C GLN A 96 -16.60 -13.04 -18.49
N GLY A 97 -16.67 -12.08 -17.56
CA GLY A 97 -15.48 -11.65 -16.81
C GLY A 97 -14.87 -12.73 -15.93
N VAL A 98 -15.69 -13.67 -15.43
CA VAL A 98 -15.20 -14.87 -14.71
C VAL A 98 -14.41 -15.78 -15.64
N ASP A 99 -14.92 -16.01 -16.85
CA ASP A 99 -14.24 -16.85 -17.83
C ASP A 99 -12.97 -16.19 -18.38
N ASP A 100 -12.98 -14.87 -18.58
CA ASP A 100 -11.79 -14.10 -18.96
C ASP A 100 -10.71 -14.16 -17.86
N ALA A 101 -11.09 -14.05 -16.59
CA ALA A 101 -10.15 -14.21 -15.47
C ALA A 101 -9.54 -15.63 -15.44
N ARG A 102 -10.36 -16.68 -15.67
CA ARG A 102 -9.88 -18.07 -15.75
C ARG A 102 -8.93 -18.27 -16.92
N ARG A 103 -9.27 -17.71 -18.09
CA ARG A 103 -8.43 -17.77 -19.29
C ARG A 103 -7.10 -17.09 -19.05
N MET A 104 -7.10 -15.88 -18.51
CA MET A 104 -5.88 -15.15 -18.17
C MET A 104 -5.01 -15.91 -17.17
N ALA A 105 -5.59 -16.50 -16.12
CA ALA A 105 -4.86 -17.33 -15.17
C ALA A 105 -4.27 -18.60 -15.81
N ALA A 106 -5.00 -19.25 -16.71
CA ALA A 106 -4.52 -20.41 -17.46
C ALA A 106 -3.35 -20.02 -18.38
N LEU A 107 -3.48 -18.94 -19.14
CA LEU A 107 -2.42 -18.41 -20.00
C LEU A 107 -1.18 -18.01 -19.17
N GLY A 108 -1.36 -17.35 -18.02
CA GLY A 108 -0.27 -16.99 -17.12
C GLY A 108 0.48 -18.21 -16.54
N ARG A 109 -0.25 -19.27 -16.17
CA ARG A 109 0.34 -20.57 -15.81
C ARG A 109 1.15 -21.13 -16.97
N ASP A 110 0.60 -21.06 -18.19
CA ASP A 110 1.27 -21.54 -19.38
C ASP A 110 2.46 -20.63 -19.79
N ALA A 111 2.52 -19.35 -19.36
CA ALA A 111 3.72 -18.52 -19.45
C ALA A 111 4.86 -19.09 -18.61
N CYS A 112 4.50 -19.49 -17.38
CA CYS A 112 5.41 -20.05 -16.40
C CYS A 112 5.83 -21.49 -16.76
N GLY A 113 5.13 -22.13 -17.71
CA GLY A 113 5.27 -23.54 -18.09
C GLY A 113 5.52 -23.85 -19.59
N GLY A 114 5.26 -22.95 -20.54
CA GLY A 114 5.65 -23.08 -21.95
C GLY A 114 4.64 -22.89 -23.12
N HIS A 115 3.35 -22.53 -22.98
CA HIS A 115 2.36 -22.72 -24.08
C HIS A 115 1.23 -21.67 -24.24
N ALA A 116 1.47 -20.43 -24.71
CA ALA A 116 0.40 -19.51 -25.20
C ALA A 116 0.92 -18.27 -25.96
N LEU A 117 0.11 -17.68 -26.88
CA LEU A 117 0.47 -16.59 -27.84
C LEU A 117 0.42 -15.13 -27.33
N VAL A 118 -0.65 -14.66 -26.66
CA VAL A 118 -0.66 -13.28 -26.08
C VAL A 118 0.34 -13.17 -24.92
N VAL A 119 0.43 -14.26 -24.17
CA VAL A 119 1.45 -14.48 -23.15
C VAL A 119 2.81 -14.85 -23.77
N ALA A 120 2.92 -15.12 -25.07
CA ALA A 120 4.21 -15.38 -25.70
C ALA A 120 5.09 -14.13 -25.65
N ALA A 121 4.51 -12.94 -25.85
CA ALA A 121 5.24 -11.68 -25.70
C ALA A 121 5.72 -11.47 -24.25
N ALA A 122 4.83 -11.65 -23.27
CA ALA A 122 5.19 -11.57 -21.85
C ALA A 122 6.25 -12.61 -21.46
N ARG A 123 6.14 -13.84 -21.98
CA ARG A 123 7.11 -14.92 -21.75
C ARG A 123 8.46 -14.61 -22.41
N ALA A 124 8.47 -14.13 -23.64
CA ALA A 124 9.68 -13.73 -24.34
C ALA A 124 10.40 -12.57 -23.62
N ALA A 125 9.64 -11.73 -22.93
CA ALA A 125 10.15 -10.61 -22.14
C ALA A 125 10.51 -10.99 -20.68
N LEU A 126 10.34 -12.25 -20.24
CA LEU A 126 10.68 -12.67 -18.88
C LEU A 126 12.20 -12.58 -18.65
N ALA A 127 12.60 -11.68 -17.75
CA ALA A 127 13.99 -11.49 -17.38
C ALA A 127 14.14 -11.36 -15.85
N PRO A 128 15.29 -11.79 -15.27
CA PRO A 128 15.56 -11.63 -13.83
C PRO A 128 15.53 -10.16 -13.37
N ASP A 129 15.84 -9.22 -14.27
CA ASP A 129 15.91 -7.78 -14.04
C ASP A 129 14.68 -7.01 -14.55
N GLY A 130 13.63 -7.71 -15.00
CA GLY A 130 12.40 -7.13 -15.53
C GLY A 130 11.43 -6.52 -14.49
N PHE A 131 11.80 -6.45 -13.20
CA PHE A 131 10.87 -6.07 -12.13
C PHE A 131 10.32 -4.65 -12.27
N VAL A 132 11.15 -3.70 -12.71
CA VAL A 132 10.72 -2.31 -12.94
C VAL A 132 9.70 -2.25 -14.08
N ARG A 133 9.90 -3.00 -15.16
CA ARG A 133 8.92 -3.10 -16.26
C ARG A 133 7.61 -3.73 -15.80
N PHE A 134 7.66 -4.73 -14.91
CA PHE A 134 6.46 -5.25 -14.27
C PHE A 134 5.75 -4.16 -13.47
N ALA A 135 6.47 -3.38 -12.67
CA ALA A 135 5.90 -2.28 -11.90
C ALA A 135 5.26 -1.20 -12.79
N GLU A 136 5.87 -0.86 -13.92
CA GLU A 136 5.30 0.02 -14.94
C GLU A 136 4.01 -0.56 -15.54
N ALA A 137 3.99 -1.85 -15.86
CA ALA A 137 2.85 -2.51 -16.51
C ALA A 137 1.59 -2.59 -15.64
N ILE A 138 1.71 -2.46 -14.32
CA ILE A 138 0.57 -2.50 -13.39
C ILE A 138 0.01 -1.10 -13.06
N MET A 139 0.67 -0.01 -13.46
CA MET A 139 0.24 1.36 -13.20
C MET A 139 -1.07 1.72 -13.90
N THR A 140 -1.85 2.63 -13.32
CA THR A 140 -3.00 3.28 -13.98
C THR A 140 -2.84 4.80 -13.99
N THR A 141 -3.41 5.49 -12.98
CA THR A 141 -3.32 6.94 -12.78
C THR A 141 -2.07 7.33 -11.97
N ASP A 142 -1.25 6.35 -11.62
CA ASP A 142 0.05 6.53 -10.98
C ASP A 142 0.95 7.48 -11.79
N LYS A 143 1.64 8.41 -11.13
CA LYS A 143 2.60 9.33 -11.79
C LYS A 143 3.96 8.67 -12.00
N ARG A 144 4.29 7.66 -11.19
CA ARG A 144 5.56 6.92 -11.25
C ARG A 144 5.44 5.48 -10.74
N PRO A 145 6.33 4.56 -11.20
CA PRO A 145 6.47 3.23 -10.62
C PRO A 145 6.88 3.34 -9.14
N LYS A 146 6.27 2.53 -8.28
CA LYS A 146 6.57 2.50 -6.84
C LYS A 146 7.19 1.16 -6.51
N VAL A 147 8.50 1.15 -6.36
CA VAL A 147 9.30 -0.06 -6.12
C VAL A 147 10.19 0.11 -4.91
N ALA A 148 10.39 -0.96 -4.14
CA ALA A 148 11.29 -0.99 -2.99
C ALA A 148 11.96 -2.37 -2.89
N ALA A 149 13.13 -2.41 -2.24
CA ALA A 149 13.85 -3.65 -1.99
C ALA A 149 14.45 -3.66 -0.58
N ARG A 150 14.60 -4.85 0.00
CA ARG A 150 15.28 -5.07 1.29
C ARG A 150 16.18 -6.29 1.20
N ASP A 151 17.42 -6.12 1.66
CA ASP A 151 18.32 -7.23 1.92
C ASP A 151 18.32 -7.52 3.41
N VAL A 152 18.16 -8.78 3.78
CA VAL A 152 18.11 -9.20 5.18
C VAL A 152 18.87 -10.51 5.36
N THR A 153 19.58 -10.64 6.48
CA THR A 153 20.30 -11.86 6.80
C THR A 153 19.43 -12.76 7.68
N LEU A 154 19.13 -13.96 7.18
CA LEU A 154 18.44 -15.03 7.90
C LEU A 154 19.45 -16.13 8.22
N GLY A 155 19.77 -16.32 9.51
CA GLY A 155 20.89 -17.14 9.95
C GLY A 155 22.22 -16.71 9.31
N ARG A 156 22.74 -17.53 8.37
CA ARG A 156 23.96 -17.25 7.59
C ARG A 156 23.70 -16.88 6.13
N ARG A 157 22.43 -16.82 5.71
CA ARG A 157 22.03 -16.58 4.32
C ARG A 157 21.51 -15.16 4.18
N ALA A 158 22.04 -14.42 3.21
CA ALA A 158 21.41 -13.20 2.73
C ALA A 158 20.20 -13.58 1.88
N VAL A 159 19.07 -12.95 2.15
CA VAL A 159 17.85 -13.03 1.33
C VAL A 159 17.42 -11.63 0.95
N ARG A 160 16.69 -11.53 -0.14
CA ARG A 160 16.19 -10.28 -0.69
C ARG A 160 14.67 -10.31 -0.75
N LEU A 161 14.07 -9.16 -0.48
CA LEU A 161 12.68 -8.85 -0.77
C LEU A 161 12.66 -7.76 -1.83
N VAL A 162 11.79 -7.90 -2.82
CA VAL A 162 11.55 -6.89 -3.84
C VAL A 162 10.04 -6.71 -3.97
N GLY A 163 9.57 -5.46 -3.91
CA GLY A 163 8.14 -5.16 -3.95
C GLY A 163 7.79 -4.01 -4.87
N ALA A 164 6.59 -4.09 -5.45
CA ALA A 164 5.97 -3.03 -6.23
C ALA A 164 4.54 -2.81 -5.76
N THR A 165 4.06 -1.58 -5.84
CA THR A 165 2.66 -1.23 -5.56
C THR A 165 2.10 -0.27 -6.61
N LYS A 166 0.79 -0.35 -6.89
CA LYS A 166 0.10 0.55 -7.82
C LYS A 166 -1.19 1.10 -7.21
N GLY A 167 -1.48 2.37 -7.46
CA GLY A 167 -2.70 3.06 -7.08
C GLY A 167 -2.43 4.54 -6.81
N ALA A 168 -3.42 5.38 -7.09
CA ALA A 168 -3.36 6.81 -6.82
C ALA A 168 -4.73 7.36 -6.35
N GLY A 169 -5.84 6.76 -6.80
CA GLY A 169 -7.19 6.96 -6.29
C GLY A 169 -7.88 5.64 -5.91
N MET A 170 -9.07 5.76 -5.27
CA MET A 170 -9.74 4.72 -4.49
C MET A 170 -8.75 4.08 -3.53
N ILE A 171 -8.38 4.76 -2.43
CA ILE A 171 -7.43 4.26 -1.42
C ILE A 171 -7.98 4.48 -0.01
N ALA A 172 -8.62 3.46 0.56
CA ALA A 172 -8.87 3.36 2.00
C ALA A 172 -8.97 1.89 2.43
N PRO A 173 -7.82 1.23 2.67
CA PRO A 173 -7.76 -0.20 2.87
C PRO A 173 -8.51 -0.62 4.12
N ASP A 174 -9.45 -1.54 3.96
CA ASP A 174 -9.95 -2.38 5.03
C ASP A 174 -9.63 -3.86 4.68
N MET A 175 -8.37 -4.12 4.31
CA MET A 175 -7.63 -5.40 4.10
C MET A 175 -6.60 -5.33 2.95
N ALA A 176 -6.78 -4.40 2.02
CA ALA A 176 -5.77 -3.76 1.16
C ALA A 176 -6.55 -2.69 0.36
N THR A 177 -5.89 -1.62 -0.04
CA THR A 177 -6.33 -0.79 -1.16
C THR A 177 -5.14 -0.55 -2.02
N THR A 178 -5.19 -1.03 -3.28
CA THR A 178 -4.11 -1.18 -4.29
C THR A 178 -3.83 -2.61 -4.75
N LEU A 179 -3.03 -2.71 -5.82
CA LEU A 179 -2.33 -3.95 -6.17
C LEU A 179 -0.88 -3.82 -5.69
N THR A 180 -0.46 -4.74 -4.83
CA THR A 180 0.89 -4.82 -4.27
C THR A 180 1.43 -6.22 -4.43
N PHE A 181 2.65 -6.34 -4.95
CA PHE A 181 3.30 -7.62 -5.18
C PHE A 181 4.70 -7.58 -4.62
N VAL A 182 5.01 -8.53 -3.73
CA VAL A 182 6.33 -8.71 -3.14
C VAL A 182 6.84 -10.10 -3.46
N VAL A 183 8.11 -10.21 -3.82
CA VAL A 183 8.82 -11.49 -3.98
C VAL A 183 9.99 -11.56 -3.02
N THR A 184 10.31 -12.77 -2.57
CA THR A 184 11.52 -13.02 -1.79
C THR A 184 12.13 -14.38 -2.10
N ASP A 185 13.45 -14.48 -2.11
CA ASP A 185 14.17 -15.74 -2.25
C ASP A 185 14.31 -16.49 -0.90
N ALA A 186 13.71 -15.95 0.17
CA ALA A 186 13.59 -16.61 1.45
C ALA A 186 12.73 -17.89 1.36
N ALA A 187 13.07 -18.86 2.20
CA ALA A 187 12.42 -20.16 2.21
C ALA A 187 11.38 -20.22 3.34
N VAL A 188 10.10 -20.03 3.01
CA VAL A 188 9.02 -19.87 4.00
C VAL A 188 7.86 -20.78 3.66
N ALA A 189 7.35 -21.52 4.66
CA ALA A 189 6.15 -22.34 4.48
C ALA A 189 4.90 -21.46 4.27
N PRO A 190 3.90 -21.88 3.46
CA PRO A 190 2.73 -21.05 3.16
C PRO A 190 1.95 -20.55 4.38
N ALA A 191 1.84 -21.39 5.43
CA ALA A 191 1.15 -21.01 6.67
C ALA A 191 1.89 -19.89 7.42
N ALA A 192 3.22 -19.98 7.53
CA ALA A 192 4.04 -18.95 8.15
C ALA A 192 4.01 -17.65 7.34
N LEU A 193 4.12 -17.75 6.01
CA LEU A 193 4.06 -16.58 5.11
C LEU A 193 2.72 -15.84 5.26
N ARG A 194 1.60 -16.58 5.37
CA ARG A 194 0.28 -15.98 5.62
C ARG A 194 0.23 -15.21 6.93
N SER A 195 0.81 -15.74 8.01
CA SER A 195 0.89 -15.04 9.29
C SER A 195 1.75 -13.77 9.20
N LEU A 196 2.89 -13.82 8.49
CA LEU A 196 3.74 -12.64 8.28
C LEU A 196 3.02 -11.56 7.49
N VAL A 197 2.34 -11.93 6.39
CA VAL A 197 1.57 -10.98 5.57
C VAL A 197 0.44 -10.35 6.37
N ALA A 198 -0.35 -11.15 7.10
CA ALA A 198 -1.44 -10.63 7.92
C ALA A 198 -0.95 -9.65 9.00
N ALA A 199 0.20 -9.93 9.62
CA ALA A 199 0.80 -9.05 10.63
C ALA A 199 1.36 -7.76 10.02
N ALA A 200 1.93 -7.82 8.82
CA ALA A 200 2.58 -6.67 8.16
C ALA A 200 1.60 -5.70 7.50
N VAL A 201 0.46 -6.18 7.01
CA VAL A 201 -0.56 -5.37 6.33
C VAL A 201 -1.22 -4.36 7.28
N GLU A 202 -1.47 -4.78 8.52
CA GLU A 202 -2.25 -3.98 9.47
C GLU A 202 -1.61 -2.62 9.83
N PRO A 203 -0.31 -2.52 10.18
CA PRO A 203 0.34 -1.25 10.45
C PRO A 203 0.76 -0.47 9.20
N THR A 204 0.61 -1.03 8.00
CA THR A 204 1.07 -0.42 6.74
C THR A 204 -0.13 -0.02 5.87
N TYR A 205 -0.57 -0.90 4.97
CA TYR A 205 -1.67 -0.63 4.05
C TYR A 205 -2.98 -0.37 4.79
N ASN A 206 -3.34 -1.11 5.84
CA ASN A 206 -4.57 -0.78 6.61
C ASN A 206 -4.46 0.50 7.47
N ALA A 207 -3.33 1.19 7.38
CA ALA A 207 -3.03 2.44 8.06
C ALA A 207 -2.75 3.60 7.08
N ILE A 208 -3.27 3.57 5.85
CA ILE A 208 -3.23 4.71 4.92
C ILE A 208 -4.62 5.03 4.36
N ALA A 209 -4.89 6.29 4.01
CA ALA A 209 -6.10 6.66 3.28
C ALA A 209 -5.89 7.90 2.41
N VAL A 210 -6.39 7.84 1.17
CA VAL A 210 -6.52 8.98 0.26
C VAL A 210 -7.95 9.51 0.33
N ASP A 211 -8.95 8.73 -0.09
CA ASP A 211 -10.32 9.22 -0.34
C ASP A 211 -11.40 8.59 0.54
N GLY A 212 -11.13 7.43 1.14
CA GLY A 212 -12.13 6.71 1.95
C GLY A 212 -12.78 5.54 1.21
N ASP A 213 -12.47 5.33 -0.07
CA ASP A 213 -13.12 4.33 -0.91
C ASP A 213 -12.26 3.06 -1.07
N THR A 214 -12.76 1.94 -0.54
CA THR A 214 -12.13 0.62 -0.70
C THR A 214 -12.45 0.03 -2.07
N SER A 215 -11.42 -0.20 -2.89
CA SER A 215 -11.58 -0.73 -4.25
C SER A 215 -12.08 -2.19 -4.28
N THR A 216 -12.69 -2.57 -5.40
CA THR A 216 -13.19 -3.92 -5.71
C THR A 216 -12.09 -4.92 -6.06
N ASN A 217 -10.84 -4.45 -6.24
CA ASN A 217 -9.74 -5.25 -6.79
C ASN A 217 -8.56 -5.45 -5.84
N ASP A 218 -8.62 -4.89 -4.64
CA ASP A 218 -7.45 -4.79 -3.79
C ASP A 218 -6.81 -6.13 -3.50
N THR A 219 -5.50 -6.18 -3.69
CA THR A 219 -4.70 -7.40 -3.63
C THR A 219 -3.29 -7.04 -3.17
N LEU A 220 -2.87 -7.57 -2.03
CA LEU A 220 -1.46 -7.60 -1.65
C LEU A 220 -1.01 -9.06 -1.60
N ALA A 221 -0.09 -9.45 -2.47
CA ALA A 221 0.41 -10.80 -2.57
C ALA A 221 1.92 -10.86 -2.37
N VAL A 222 2.37 -11.83 -1.57
CA VAL A 222 3.79 -12.11 -1.31
C VAL A 222 4.12 -13.52 -1.76
N LEU A 223 5.16 -13.67 -2.58
CA LEU A 223 5.67 -14.95 -3.07
C LEU A 223 7.08 -15.21 -2.50
N ALA A 224 7.31 -16.41 -1.99
CA ALA A 224 8.58 -16.85 -1.42
C ALA A 224 9.13 -18.07 -2.20
N GLY A 225 10.26 -17.88 -2.89
CA GLY A 225 10.85 -18.83 -3.83
C GLY A 225 12.03 -19.65 -3.29
N GLY A 226 12.36 -19.54 -2.00
CA GLY A 226 13.48 -20.26 -1.38
C GLY A 226 13.21 -21.74 -1.07
N VAL A 227 14.28 -22.51 -0.89
CA VAL A 227 14.26 -23.94 -0.53
C VAL A 227 14.48 -24.16 0.96
N GLY A 228 13.63 -24.97 1.61
CA GLY A 228 13.70 -25.32 3.04
C GLY A 228 12.79 -24.47 3.94
N PRO A 229 12.60 -24.83 5.23
CA PRO A 229 11.88 -23.99 6.17
C PRO A 229 12.80 -22.99 6.89
N ALA A 230 12.44 -21.71 6.90
CA ALA A 230 13.05 -20.72 7.79
C ALA A 230 12.80 -21.06 9.26
N ALA A 231 13.83 -20.85 10.11
CA ALA A 231 13.69 -21.03 11.55
C ALA A 231 12.79 -19.96 12.17
N PRO A 232 12.20 -20.20 13.37
CA PRO A 232 11.32 -19.21 14.02
C PRO A 232 11.95 -17.83 14.25
N ARG A 233 13.26 -17.77 14.52
CA ARG A 233 13.98 -16.49 14.64
C ARG A 233 14.04 -15.75 13.30
N ASP A 234 14.29 -16.47 12.22
CA ASP A 234 14.36 -15.92 10.87
C ASP A 234 12.98 -15.43 10.40
N LEU A 235 11.90 -16.09 10.80
CA LEU A 235 10.53 -15.62 10.51
C LEU A 235 10.25 -14.25 11.13
N ARG A 236 10.72 -13.98 12.35
CA ARG A 236 10.57 -12.65 12.97
C ARG A 236 11.37 -11.59 12.22
N THR A 237 12.63 -11.90 11.91
CA THR A 237 13.50 -10.99 11.15
C THR A 237 12.92 -10.70 9.76
N LEU A 238 12.43 -11.72 9.06
CA LEU A 238 11.78 -11.58 7.76
C LEU A 238 10.47 -10.79 7.86
N GLY A 239 9.66 -11.03 8.90
CA GLY A 239 8.43 -10.28 9.15
C GLY A 239 8.67 -8.79 9.37
N ALA A 240 9.73 -8.44 10.11
CA ALA A 240 10.14 -7.05 10.29
C ALA A 240 10.58 -6.41 8.97
N ALA A 241 11.42 -7.11 8.19
CA ALA A 241 11.85 -6.63 6.87
C ALA A 241 10.69 -6.48 5.86
N LEU A 242 9.72 -7.40 5.89
CA LEU A 242 8.50 -7.29 5.09
C LEU A 242 7.67 -6.08 5.52
N THR A 243 7.49 -5.87 6.82
CA THR A 243 6.73 -4.73 7.34
C THR A 243 7.38 -3.41 6.95
N ASP A 244 8.70 -3.29 7.08
CA ASP A 244 9.46 -2.11 6.70
C ASP A 244 9.40 -1.83 5.17
N LEU A 245 9.49 -2.87 4.35
CA LEU A 245 9.31 -2.74 2.89
C LEU A 245 7.89 -2.30 2.52
N LEU A 246 6.86 -2.88 3.15
CA LEU A 246 5.47 -2.50 2.91
C LEU A 246 5.17 -1.09 3.43
N ASP A 247 5.81 -0.65 4.51
CA ASP A 247 5.68 0.72 5.03
C ASP A 247 6.24 1.73 4.02
N GLU A 248 7.44 1.50 3.47
CA GLU A 248 7.98 2.37 2.41
C GLU A 248 7.06 2.40 1.18
N LEU A 249 6.58 1.25 0.72
CA LEU A 249 5.66 1.19 -0.42
C LEU A 249 4.34 1.92 -0.13
N ALA A 250 3.81 1.83 1.09
CA ALA A 250 2.61 2.56 1.51
C ALA A 250 2.83 4.08 1.53
N HIS A 251 4.01 4.55 1.95
CA HIS A 251 4.37 5.96 1.86
C HIS A 251 4.53 6.44 0.41
N LEU A 252 5.20 5.66 -0.44
CA LEU A 252 5.31 5.96 -1.88
C LEU A 252 3.94 6.00 -2.54
N LEU A 253 3.02 5.15 -2.09
CA LEU A 253 1.66 5.07 -2.58
C LEU A 253 0.84 6.30 -2.24
N ILE A 254 0.72 6.65 -0.95
CA ILE A 254 -0.09 7.80 -0.53
C ILE A 254 0.50 9.12 -1.04
N ALA A 255 1.83 9.24 -1.11
CA ALA A 255 2.49 10.44 -1.64
C ALA A 255 2.30 10.63 -3.15
N ASP A 256 1.91 9.58 -3.88
CA ASP A 256 1.58 9.64 -5.30
C ASP A 256 0.07 9.69 -5.55
N GLY A 257 -0.73 9.86 -4.49
CA GLY A 257 -2.17 9.95 -4.59
C GLY A 257 -2.63 11.09 -5.51
N GLU A 258 -3.82 10.92 -6.08
CA GLU A 258 -4.44 11.90 -6.96
C GLU A 258 -4.63 13.22 -6.22
N GLY A 259 -4.08 14.31 -6.77
CA GLY A 259 -4.13 15.62 -6.15
C GLY A 259 -3.41 15.77 -4.79
N VAL A 260 -2.59 14.81 -4.37
CA VAL A 260 -1.91 14.91 -3.06
C VAL A 260 -0.74 15.90 -3.09
N HIS A 261 -0.73 16.81 -2.11
CA HIS A 261 0.37 17.75 -1.86
C HIS A 261 1.00 17.56 -0.47
N HIS A 262 0.25 17.04 0.49
CA HIS A 262 0.69 16.84 1.87
C HIS A 262 0.40 15.42 2.33
N VAL A 263 1.37 14.78 2.98
CA VAL A 263 1.19 13.48 3.66
C VAL A 263 1.37 13.68 5.16
N VAL A 264 0.29 13.46 5.90
CA VAL A 264 0.22 13.73 7.35
C VAL A 264 0.12 12.42 8.11
N THR A 265 0.98 12.24 9.10
CA THR A 265 0.84 11.13 10.06
C THR A 265 -0.16 11.53 11.14
N ILE A 266 -1.28 10.82 11.24
CA ILE A 266 -2.20 10.88 12.36
C ILE A 266 -1.73 9.86 13.40
N GLU A 267 -1.26 10.34 14.54
CA GLU A 267 -0.81 9.50 15.65
C GLU A 267 -1.79 9.62 16.81
N VAL A 268 -2.53 8.55 17.10
CA VAL A 268 -3.47 8.49 18.21
C VAL A 268 -2.84 7.69 19.34
N ARG A 269 -2.66 8.33 20.50
CA ARG A 269 -2.07 7.79 21.71
C ARG A 269 -3.11 7.74 22.83
N GLY A 270 -2.77 7.03 23.89
CA GLY A 270 -3.58 7.02 25.11
C GLY A 270 -4.96 6.42 24.92
N ALA A 271 -5.18 5.56 23.92
CA ALA A 271 -6.46 4.87 23.76
C ALA A 271 -6.58 3.69 24.75
N ARG A 272 -7.82 3.30 25.09
CA ARG A 272 -8.10 2.10 25.91
C ARG A 272 -7.63 0.83 25.21
N THR A 273 -7.95 0.70 23.93
CA THR A 273 -7.56 -0.43 23.10
C THR A 273 -6.90 0.02 21.80
N LEU A 274 -6.12 -0.87 21.19
CA LEU A 274 -5.53 -0.64 19.87
C LEU A 274 -6.60 -0.45 18.79
N ARG A 275 -7.74 -1.14 18.92
CA ARG A 275 -8.89 -0.98 18.04
C ARG A 275 -9.42 0.45 18.09
N ASP A 276 -9.58 1.02 19.29
CA ASP A 276 -10.12 2.38 19.44
C ASP A 276 -9.14 3.41 18.85
N ALA A 277 -7.84 3.25 19.11
CA ALA A 277 -6.81 4.11 18.51
C ALA A 277 -6.89 4.10 16.97
N ARG A 278 -7.06 2.91 16.37
CA ARG A 278 -7.19 2.76 14.90
C ARG A 278 -8.48 3.38 14.37
N LEU A 279 -9.60 3.20 15.05
CA LEU A 279 -10.88 3.78 14.66
C LEU A 279 -10.81 5.32 14.64
N VAL A 280 -10.24 5.92 15.68
CA VAL A 280 -10.01 7.36 15.74
C VAL A 280 -9.06 7.84 14.65
N ALA A 281 -7.90 7.17 14.49
CA ALA A 281 -6.91 7.58 13.50
C ALA A 281 -7.47 7.52 12.07
N ARG A 282 -8.19 6.43 11.75
CA ARG A 282 -8.89 6.27 10.47
C ARG A 282 -9.96 7.33 10.26
N ARG A 283 -10.78 7.62 11.28
CA ARG A 283 -11.85 8.62 11.17
C ARG A 283 -11.31 10.01 10.86
N ILE A 284 -10.21 10.40 11.49
CA ILE A 284 -9.51 11.65 11.19
C ILE A 284 -8.96 11.63 9.76
N ALA A 285 -8.29 10.54 9.37
CA ALA A 285 -7.64 10.40 8.07
C ALA A 285 -8.59 10.54 6.87
N VAL A 286 -9.85 10.12 7.02
CA VAL A 286 -10.88 10.19 5.94
C VAL A 286 -11.83 11.39 6.09
N SER A 287 -11.66 12.27 7.07
CA SER A 287 -12.57 13.40 7.29
C SER A 287 -12.35 14.48 6.24
N PRO A 288 -13.35 14.82 5.38
CA PRO A 288 -13.18 15.85 4.35
C PRO A 288 -12.80 17.22 4.93
N LEU A 289 -13.36 17.55 6.10
CA LEU A 289 -13.05 18.81 6.79
C LEU A 289 -11.60 18.86 7.28
N VAL A 290 -11.08 17.75 7.81
CA VAL A 290 -9.66 17.68 8.21
C VAL A 290 -8.77 17.74 6.97
N LYS A 291 -9.07 16.95 5.93
CA LYS A 291 -8.28 16.89 4.70
C LYS A 291 -8.22 18.23 3.96
N THR A 292 -9.31 19.00 3.93
CA THR A 292 -9.31 20.36 3.36
C THR A 292 -8.54 21.36 4.25
N ALA A 293 -8.56 21.19 5.58
CA ALA A 293 -7.73 22.00 6.48
C ALA A 293 -6.23 21.71 6.28
N ILE A 294 -5.86 20.44 6.04
CA ILE A 294 -4.49 20.06 5.65
C ILE A 294 -4.11 20.78 4.34
N SER A 295 -4.97 20.71 3.31
CA SER A 295 -4.70 21.34 2.01
C SER A 295 -4.46 22.86 2.11
N GLY A 296 -5.28 23.54 2.92
CA GLY A 296 -5.16 24.99 3.14
C GLY A 296 -4.05 25.41 4.11
N GLY A 297 -3.41 24.46 4.81
CA GLY A 297 -2.52 24.77 5.93
C GLY A 297 -3.24 25.50 7.08
N ASP A 298 -4.54 25.25 7.26
CA ASP A 298 -5.41 25.88 8.26
C ASP A 298 -5.34 25.09 9.58
N PRO A 299 -4.84 25.67 10.70
CA PRO A 299 -4.71 25.00 12.00
C PRO A 299 -6.05 24.81 12.73
N ASN A 300 -6.99 24.16 12.06
CA ASN A 300 -8.36 23.99 12.49
C ASN A 300 -8.53 22.80 13.42
N TRP A 301 -8.05 22.93 14.66
CA TRP A 301 -8.14 21.90 15.68
C TRP A 301 -9.59 21.47 15.97
N GLY A 302 -10.57 22.36 15.79
CA GLY A 302 -11.99 22.05 15.95
C GLY A 302 -12.47 20.97 14.99
N ARG A 303 -12.01 20.99 13.73
CA ARG A 303 -12.31 19.93 12.74
C ARG A 303 -11.68 18.59 13.12
N VAL A 304 -10.49 18.61 13.71
CA VAL A 304 -9.80 17.41 14.20
C VAL A 304 -10.57 16.80 15.39
N LEU A 305 -10.94 17.61 16.39
CA LEU A 305 -11.73 17.15 17.54
C LEU A 305 -13.13 16.67 17.14
N CYS A 306 -13.76 17.32 16.16
CA CYS A 306 -15.03 16.87 15.58
C CYS A 306 -14.87 15.48 14.95
N ALA A 307 -13.78 15.21 14.23
CA ALA A 307 -13.52 13.87 13.69
C ALA A 307 -13.26 12.84 14.80
N VAL A 308 -12.52 13.20 15.85
CA VAL A 308 -12.29 12.34 17.04
C VAL A 308 -13.62 11.97 17.69
N GLY A 309 -14.50 12.94 17.96
CA GLY A 309 -15.81 12.69 18.58
C GLY A 309 -16.74 11.81 17.74
N ASN A 310 -16.55 11.79 16.41
CA ASN A 310 -17.32 10.97 15.48
C ASN A 310 -16.70 9.60 15.19
N ALA A 311 -15.67 9.18 15.93
CA ALA A 311 -14.97 7.92 15.69
C ALA A 311 -15.74 6.66 16.14
N GLY A 312 -16.85 6.82 16.88
CA GLY A 312 -17.66 5.71 17.37
C GLY A 312 -16.98 4.90 18.47
N VAL A 313 -16.16 5.56 19.31
CA VAL A 313 -15.48 4.97 20.46
C VAL A 313 -15.80 5.77 21.72
N ASP A 314 -15.74 5.13 22.89
CA ASP A 314 -15.93 5.81 24.17
C ASP A 314 -14.77 6.79 24.44
N LEU A 315 -15.10 8.05 24.70
CA LEU A 315 -14.14 9.14 24.89
C LEU A 315 -14.56 10.02 26.06
N GLU A 316 -13.56 10.61 26.72
CA GLU A 316 -13.74 11.70 27.69
C GLU A 316 -13.18 12.98 27.07
N PRO A 317 -14.04 13.89 26.54
CA PRO A 317 -13.59 15.07 25.80
C PRO A 317 -12.55 15.91 26.54
N ASP A 318 -12.74 16.07 27.85
CA ASP A 318 -11.88 16.87 28.73
C ASP A 318 -10.49 16.27 28.99
N ARG A 319 -10.18 15.09 28.41
CA ARG A 319 -8.84 14.47 28.47
C ARG A 319 -8.07 14.59 27.16
N ILE A 320 -8.74 15.02 26.09
CA ILE A 320 -8.13 15.04 24.76
C ILE A 320 -7.06 16.12 24.69
N ALA A 321 -5.90 15.77 24.13
CA ALA A 321 -4.85 16.71 23.76
C ALA A 321 -4.51 16.55 22.27
N LEU A 322 -4.10 17.65 21.64
CA LEU A 322 -3.67 17.69 20.23
C LEU A 322 -2.40 18.53 20.10
N ALA A 323 -1.41 17.98 19.41
CA ALA A 323 -0.27 18.70 18.89
C ALA A 323 -0.17 18.55 17.37
N ILE A 324 0.15 19.63 16.66
CA ILE A 324 0.31 19.65 15.21
C ILE A 324 1.77 20.00 14.88
N GLY A 325 2.45 19.05 14.25
CA GLY A 325 3.91 19.03 14.01
C GLY A 325 4.75 19.44 15.21
N GLY A 326 4.36 18.95 16.39
CA GLY A 326 5.06 19.19 17.65
C GLY A 326 4.61 20.42 18.43
N VAL A 327 3.74 21.28 17.86
CA VAL A 327 3.19 22.45 18.54
C VAL A 327 1.89 22.05 19.26
N PRO A 328 1.81 22.15 20.61
CA PRO A 328 0.58 21.89 21.34
C PRO A 328 -0.51 22.92 20.99
N VAL A 329 -1.72 22.44 20.67
CA VAL A 329 -2.87 23.28 20.28
C VAL A 329 -4.04 23.09 21.24
N VAL A 330 -4.31 21.85 21.64
CA VAL A 330 -5.40 21.49 22.56
C VAL A 330 -4.83 20.78 23.77
N ALA A 331 -5.32 21.15 24.96
CA ALA A 331 -5.10 20.42 26.19
C ALA A 331 -6.42 20.36 26.98
N ARG A 332 -6.72 19.19 27.54
CA ARG A 332 -7.96 18.95 28.30
C ARG A 332 -9.24 19.34 27.54
N GLY A 333 -9.30 18.99 26.25
CA GLY A 333 -10.47 19.22 25.41
C GLY A 333 -10.64 20.66 24.89
N THR A 334 -9.82 21.62 25.33
CA THR A 334 -9.92 23.03 24.91
C THR A 334 -8.63 23.54 24.28
N ALA A 335 -8.73 24.62 23.50
CA ALA A 335 -7.54 25.30 23.00
C ALA A 335 -6.65 25.77 24.17
N ILE A 336 -5.34 25.68 23.98
CA ILE A 336 -4.37 26.20 24.96
C ILE A 336 -4.34 27.73 24.87
N ASP A 337 -4.39 28.41 26.01
CA ASP A 337 -4.26 29.88 26.05
C ASP A 337 -2.93 30.33 25.42
N GLY A 338 -3.02 31.28 24.49
CA GLY A 338 -1.85 31.86 23.83
C GLY A 338 -1.15 30.95 22.81
N TRP A 339 -1.77 29.86 22.34
CA TRP A 339 -1.22 29.10 21.20
C TRP A 339 -1.11 30.00 19.96
N ASP A 340 -0.07 29.80 19.15
CA ASP A 340 0.21 30.61 17.95
C ASP A 340 -0.31 29.93 16.67
N PRO A 341 -1.42 30.41 16.07
CA PRO A 341 -1.95 29.82 14.85
C PRO A 341 -1.02 29.98 13.65
N ALA A 342 -0.22 31.05 13.59
CA ALA A 342 0.70 31.29 12.48
C ALA A 342 1.86 30.29 12.50
N ALA A 343 2.39 29.96 13.68
CA ALA A 343 3.39 28.91 13.84
C ALA A 343 2.86 27.53 13.39
N VAL A 344 1.63 27.18 13.77
CA VAL A 344 1.02 25.91 13.36
C VAL A 344 0.73 25.89 11.85
N ALA A 345 0.21 26.99 11.28
CA ALA A 345 -0.02 27.11 9.84
C ALA A 345 1.29 26.94 9.04
N ALA A 346 2.41 27.50 9.52
CA ALA A 346 3.72 27.32 8.90
C ALA A 346 4.19 25.85 8.92
N VAL A 347 3.87 25.11 9.98
CA VAL A 347 4.10 23.66 10.05
C VAL A 347 3.21 22.91 9.07
N MET A 348 1.93 23.25 8.98
CA MET A 348 0.97 22.55 8.12
C MET A 348 1.23 22.76 6.63
N LYS A 349 1.94 23.83 6.25
CA LYS A 349 2.40 24.05 4.86
C LYS A 349 3.55 23.12 4.43
N ARG A 350 4.20 22.40 5.37
CA ARG A 350 5.28 21.45 5.04
C ARG A 350 4.68 20.22 4.36
N PRO A 351 5.38 19.60 3.39
CA PRO A 351 4.86 18.43 2.67
C PRO A 351 4.56 17.23 3.57
N ALA A 352 5.18 17.17 4.76
CA ALA A 352 4.88 16.16 5.76
C ALA A 352 5.01 16.69 7.19
N TYR A 353 4.12 16.22 8.07
CA TYR A 353 4.13 16.50 9.51
C TYR A 353 3.25 15.48 10.25
N THR A 354 3.26 15.53 11.59
CA THR A 354 2.46 14.65 12.45
C THR A 354 1.37 15.44 13.18
N MET A 355 0.14 14.95 13.16
CA MET A 355 -0.91 15.35 14.11
C MET A 355 -0.95 14.29 15.22
N ALA A 356 -0.53 14.66 16.43
CA ALA A 356 -0.51 13.77 17.59
C ALA A 356 -1.71 14.07 18.49
N ILE A 357 -2.60 13.09 18.62
CA ILE A 357 -3.81 13.13 19.45
C ILE A 357 -3.56 12.21 20.65
N ASP A 358 -3.74 12.71 21.86
CA ASP A 358 -3.79 11.88 23.07
C ASP A 358 -5.22 11.80 23.58
N LEU A 359 -5.78 10.59 23.70
CA LEU A 359 -7.12 10.37 24.22
C LEU A 359 -7.14 10.29 25.75
N GLY A 360 -5.98 10.16 26.38
CA GLY A 360 -5.82 10.08 27.82
C GLY A 360 -6.42 8.86 28.51
N ALA A 361 -7.12 7.97 27.80
CA ALA A 361 -7.94 6.88 28.33
C ALA A 361 -7.20 5.54 28.56
N GLY A 362 -5.93 5.41 28.15
CA GLY A 362 -5.17 4.15 28.24
C GLY A 362 -3.72 4.26 27.77
N ARG A 363 -3.20 3.18 27.17
CA ARG A 363 -1.79 3.09 26.71
C ARG A 363 -1.63 2.66 25.26
N ALA A 364 -2.73 2.36 24.58
CA ALA A 364 -2.68 1.90 23.20
C ALA A 364 -2.41 3.08 22.26
N THR A 365 -1.61 2.80 21.22
CA THR A 365 -1.21 3.78 20.21
C THR A 365 -1.40 3.18 18.83
N ALA A 366 -1.91 3.98 17.90
CA ALA A 366 -2.00 3.67 16.48
C ALA A 366 -1.54 4.86 15.63
N ARG A 367 -1.05 4.56 14.43
CA ARG A 367 -0.72 5.55 13.42
C ARG A 367 -1.53 5.29 12.17
N HIS A 368 -1.81 6.36 11.44
CA HIS A 368 -2.45 6.31 10.14
C HIS A 368 -1.90 7.43 9.27
N LEU A 369 -1.52 7.16 8.03
CA LEU A 369 -1.22 8.20 7.06
C LEU A 369 -2.52 8.72 6.45
N ALA A 370 -2.59 10.04 6.35
CA ALA A 370 -3.64 10.77 5.65
C ALA A 370 -2.98 11.68 4.62
N CYS A 371 -3.74 12.11 3.62
CA CYS A 371 -3.34 13.18 2.73
C CYS A 371 -4.37 14.31 2.74
N ASP A 372 -4.07 15.40 2.05
CA ASP A 372 -5.01 16.49 1.85
C ASP A 372 -6.16 16.11 0.87
N LEU A 373 -7.15 17.01 0.76
CA LEU A 373 -8.20 16.97 -0.26
C LEU A 373 -8.10 18.27 -1.04
N SER A 374 -7.48 18.21 -2.22
CA SER A 374 -7.18 19.37 -3.07
C SER A 374 -8.23 19.55 -4.17
N HIS A 375 -8.15 20.69 -4.86
CA HIS A 375 -8.91 20.90 -6.10
C HIS A 375 -8.49 19.93 -7.20
N ASP A 376 -7.20 19.60 -7.29
CA ASP A 376 -6.67 18.65 -8.29
C ASP A 376 -7.33 17.28 -8.17
N TYR A 377 -7.57 16.79 -6.94
CA TYR A 377 -8.29 15.52 -6.74
C TYR A 377 -9.67 15.55 -7.38
N VAL A 378 -10.41 16.66 -7.20
CA VAL A 378 -11.75 16.85 -7.78
C VAL A 378 -11.67 16.92 -9.30
N THR A 379 -10.73 17.71 -9.85
CA THR A 379 -10.56 17.82 -11.31
C THR A 379 -10.24 16.47 -11.95
N ILE A 380 -9.28 15.72 -11.41
CA ILE A 380 -8.89 14.39 -11.93
C ILE A 380 -10.11 13.46 -11.95
N ASN A 381 -10.84 13.36 -10.85
CA ASN A 381 -11.93 12.39 -10.70
C ASN A 381 -13.27 12.86 -11.30
N ALA A 382 -13.43 14.14 -11.62
CA ALA A 382 -14.58 14.65 -12.36
C ALA A 382 -14.41 14.51 -13.88
N ASP A 383 -13.16 14.64 -14.37
CA ASP A 383 -12.87 14.67 -15.81
C ASP A 383 -12.46 13.30 -16.38
N TYR A 384 -12.07 12.34 -15.54
CA TYR A 384 -11.71 10.97 -15.92
C TYR A 384 -12.71 9.94 -15.38
N THR A 385 -13.25 9.10 -16.27
CA THR A 385 -14.24 8.05 -15.93
C THR A 385 -13.60 6.66 -16.02
N THR A 386 -13.89 5.79 -15.04
CA THR A 386 -13.36 4.41 -14.93
C THR A 386 -14.31 3.33 -15.41
#